data_AF-A0A522H1U6-F1
#
_entry.id   AF-A0A522H1U6-F1
#
_cell.length_a   1.000
_cell.length_b   1.000
_cell.length_c   1.000
_cell.angle_alpha   90.00
_cell.angle_beta   90.00
_cell.angle_gamma   90.00
#
_symmetry.space_group_name_H-M   'P 1'
#
loop_
_entity.id
_entity.type
_entity.pdbx_description
1 polymer ?
#
loop_
_entity_poly.entity_id
_entity_poly.type
_entity_poly.pdbx_seq_one_letter_code
_entity_poly.pdbx_strand_id
1 'polypeptide(L)'
;MFGYYLELALRSLRRNKVLTALMVLAIGLGIGASMTMITVLHVMTADPLPGRSAQLFYPQIDPHDMVGYAKNKAPPDQLTWIDAMNLLHARRAVRQVAMTAGQVVVQPAQGSSRAFFVSARYTSADFFTMFEVPFAYGSGWTAADDARQARVVVIARDLADKLYGADHAVGQSLRLGKDVFRVVGVIDPWQPVPRFYDLTQGSYAKVEQVFMPLETAMALKQLTEGNFMCWGDQALNNKDMKRASCTWIQFWAQLDTPAQVASYRDYLVHYSQEQKALGRFQRPPNVRLHDLMGWLDANHVVPGSVQLQTLLALGFMLVCLVNTVALLLVKFLRRGAELGI
;
A
#
# COMPACT_ATOMS: atom_id res chain seq x y z
N MET A 1 47.97 20.05 22.28
CA MET A 1 46.86 20.73 22.99
C MET A 1 45.58 19.90 23.01
N PHE A 2 44.97 19.56 21.87
CA PHE A 2 43.68 18.81 21.84
C PHE A 2 43.73 17.42 22.52
N GLY A 3 44.81 16.66 22.30
CA GLY A 3 44.99 15.35 22.92
C GLY A 3 45.08 15.39 24.45
N TYR A 4 45.70 16.45 25.01
CA TYR A 4 45.79 16.66 26.46
C TYR A 4 44.41 16.91 27.07
N TYR A 5 43.57 17.74 26.43
CA TYR A 5 42.20 17.98 26.87
C TYR A 5 41.32 16.73 26.76
N LEU A 6 41.50 15.91 25.71
CA LEU A 6 40.78 14.64 25.54
C LEU A 6 41.14 13.64 26.65
N GLU A 7 42.42 13.55 27.00
CA GLU A 7 42.90 12.67 28.06
C GLU A 7 42.39 13.10 29.44
N LEU A 8 42.38 14.41 29.71
CA LEU A 8 41.78 14.98 30.92
C LEU A 8 40.28 14.70 31.00
N ALA A 9 39.56 14.83 29.89
CA ALA A 9 38.13 14.51 29.81
C ALA A 9 37.87 13.02 30.08
N LEU A 10 38.65 12.11 29.48
CA LEU A 10 38.56 10.66 29.70
C LEU A 10 38.83 10.28 31.15
N ARG A 11 39.85 10.87 31.79
CA ARG A 11 40.12 10.66 33.23
C ARG A 11 38.98 11.19 34.10
N SER A 12 38.40 12.34 33.75
CA SER A 12 37.24 12.92 34.45
C SER A 12 35.97 12.07 34.34
N LEU A 13 35.75 11.40 33.20
CA LEU A 13 34.65 10.47 32.97
C LEU A 13 34.85 9.18 33.80
N ARG A 14 36.06 8.60 33.79
CA ARG A 14 36.39 7.39 34.57
C ARG A 14 36.33 7.59 36.09
N ARG A 15 36.56 8.81 36.59
CA ARG A 15 36.47 9.14 38.03
C ARG A 15 35.03 9.11 38.55
N ASN A 16 34.06 9.53 37.74
CA ASN A 16 32.65 9.61 38.11
C ASN A 16 31.80 8.63 37.28
N LYS A 17 32.05 7.33 37.43
CA LYS A 17 31.46 6.28 36.57
C LYS A 17 29.93 6.27 36.57
N VAL A 18 29.28 6.42 37.73
CA VAL A 18 27.81 6.37 37.86
C VAL A 18 27.14 7.55 37.15
N LEU A 19 27.58 8.78 37.44
CA LEU A 19 27.05 9.99 36.78
C LEU A 19 27.27 9.94 35.26
N THR A 20 28.47 9.52 34.84
CA THR A 20 28.79 9.38 33.41
C THR A 20 27.89 8.34 32.74
N ALA A 21 27.68 7.18 33.37
CA ALA A 21 26.81 6.14 32.85
C ALA A 21 25.35 6.63 32.74
N LEU A 22 24.83 7.33 33.74
CA LEU A 22 23.48 7.90 33.70
C LEU A 22 23.31 8.91 32.57
N MET A 23 24.29 9.81 32.38
CA MET A 23 24.26 10.80 31.28
C MET A 23 24.29 10.12 29.90
N VAL A 24 25.18 9.13 29.73
CA VAL A 24 25.29 8.38 28.46
C VAL A 24 24.02 7.60 28.18
N LEU A 25 23.42 6.93 29.18
CA LEU A 25 22.16 6.21 29.04
C LEU A 25 21.00 7.15 28.69
N ALA A 26 20.89 8.29 29.38
CA ALA A 26 19.84 9.26 29.12
C ALA A 26 19.91 9.83 27.69
N ILE A 27 21.11 10.22 27.25
CA ILE A 27 21.33 10.69 25.87
C ILE A 27 21.08 9.56 24.88
N GLY A 28 21.62 8.37 25.12
CA GLY A 28 21.48 7.21 24.23
C GLY A 28 20.01 6.80 24.02
N LEU A 29 19.21 6.78 25.09
CA LEU A 29 17.77 6.52 25.01
C LEU A 29 17.04 7.64 24.26
N GLY A 30 17.35 8.90 24.53
CA GLY A 30 16.74 10.04 23.83
C GLY A 30 17.01 10.03 22.32
N ILE A 31 18.27 9.77 21.93
CA ILE A 31 18.67 9.64 20.53
C ILE A 31 17.99 8.43 19.88
N GLY A 32 18.04 7.27 20.54
CA GLY A 32 17.45 6.04 20.01
C GLY A 32 15.94 6.17 19.77
N ALA A 33 15.21 6.72 20.74
CA ALA A 33 13.78 6.97 20.61
C ALA A 33 13.47 7.95 19.47
N SER A 34 14.19 9.08 19.41
CA SER A 34 13.96 10.10 18.38
C SER A 34 14.28 9.59 16.97
N MET A 35 15.42 8.92 16.79
CA MET A 35 15.82 8.36 15.50
C MET A 35 14.84 7.29 15.02
N THR A 36 14.35 6.44 15.92
CA THR A 36 13.34 5.42 15.57
C THR A 36 12.06 6.09 15.08
N MET A 37 11.56 7.10 15.79
CA MET A 37 10.32 7.78 15.41
C MET A 37 10.46 8.58 14.12
N ILE A 38 11.58 9.27 13.91
CA ILE A 38 11.88 9.96 12.64
C ILE A 38 11.91 8.95 11.49
N THR A 39 12.55 7.79 11.69
CA THR A 39 12.63 6.74 10.66
C THR A 39 11.25 6.20 10.32
N VAL A 40 10.43 5.91 11.33
CA VAL A 40 9.04 5.46 11.14
C VAL A 40 8.25 6.52 10.38
N LEU A 41 8.31 7.78 10.79
CA LEU A 41 7.62 8.87 10.10
C LEU A 41 8.09 8.97 8.64
N HIS A 42 9.39 8.98 8.40
CA HIS A 42 9.97 9.09 7.06
C HIS A 42 9.49 7.95 6.15
N VAL A 43 9.56 6.70 6.62
CA VAL A 43 9.10 5.53 5.87
C VAL A 43 7.60 5.57 5.61
N MET A 44 6.79 6.02 6.56
CA MET A 44 5.34 6.09 6.40
C MET A 44 4.91 7.24 5.47
N THR A 45 5.64 8.36 5.46
CA THR A 45 5.35 9.53 4.58
C THR A 45 6.04 9.45 3.22
N ALA A 46 6.82 8.40 2.96
CA ALA A 46 7.52 8.25 1.70
C ALA A 46 6.53 8.09 0.55
N ASP A 47 6.86 8.67 -0.60
CA ASP A 47 6.15 8.39 -1.85
C ASP A 47 6.48 6.95 -2.27
N PRO A 48 5.48 6.04 -2.33
CA PRO A 48 5.73 4.65 -2.66
C PRO A 48 6.02 4.43 -4.15
N LEU A 49 5.79 5.42 -5.01
CA LEU A 49 6.13 5.36 -6.44
C LEU A 49 6.67 6.71 -6.96
N PRO A 50 7.90 7.09 -6.54
CA PRO A 50 8.49 8.37 -6.89
C PRO A 50 8.54 8.58 -8.40
N GLY A 51 8.10 9.75 -8.86
CA GLY A 51 8.10 10.14 -10.27
C GLY A 51 6.81 9.78 -11.03
N ARG A 52 5.97 8.87 -10.50
CA ARG A 52 4.68 8.47 -11.09
C ARG A 52 3.47 8.76 -10.23
N SER A 53 3.64 8.97 -8.93
CA SER A 53 2.55 9.23 -7.98
C SER A 53 1.58 10.33 -8.42
N ALA A 54 2.09 11.41 -9.03
CA ALA A 54 1.29 12.52 -9.56
C ALA A 54 0.49 12.20 -10.84
N GLN A 55 0.78 11.08 -11.50
CA GLN A 55 0.10 10.62 -12.73
C GLN A 55 -0.91 9.50 -12.45
N LEU A 56 -0.90 8.93 -11.24
CA LEU A 56 -1.79 7.84 -10.85
C LEU A 56 -2.94 8.40 -10.03
N PHE A 57 -4.15 8.17 -10.51
CA PHE A 57 -5.37 8.68 -9.89
C PHE A 57 -6.29 7.54 -9.50
N TYR A 58 -6.98 7.73 -8.38
CA TYR A 58 -7.95 6.81 -7.81
C TYR A 58 -9.38 7.34 -8.04
N PRO A 59 -10.13 6.82 -9.02
CA PRO A 59 -11.49 7.27 -9.32
C PRO A 59 -12.50 6.76 -8.29
N GLN A 60 -13.35 7.65 -7.80
CA GLN A 60 -14.47 7.31 -6.92
C GLN A 60 -15.77 7.88 -7.48
N ILE A 61 -16.85 7.10 -7.35
CA ILE A 61 -18.22 7.47 -7.69
C ILE A 61 -19.17 6.93 -6.59
N ASP A 62 -20.37 7.49 -6.45
CA ASP A 62 -21.33 7.08 -5.41
C ASP A 62 -22.55 6.34 -5.99
N PRO A 63 -22.50 4.99 -6.06
CA PRO A 63 -23.61 4.17 -6.56
C PRO A 63 -24.68 3.85 -5.50
N HIS A 64 -24.56 4.38 -4.27
CA HIS A 64 -25.45 4.01 -3.16
C HIS A 64 -26.90 4.47 -3.34
N ASP A 65 -27.79 3.80 -2.62
CA ASP A 65 -29.17 4.22 -2.42
C ASP A 65 -29.27 5.48 -1.54
N MET A 66 -30.48 6.00 -1.34
CA MET A 66 -30.70 7.18 -0.50
C MET A 66 -30.54 6.92 1.01
N VAL A 67 -30.33 5.67 1.45
CA VAL A 67 -30.21 5.34 2.88
C VAL A 67 -28.89 5.90 3.40
N GLY A 68 -28.96 6.67 4.50
CA GLY A 68 -27.79 7.30 5.10
C GLY A 68 -27.12 8.35 4.21
N TYR A 69 -27.85 8.91 3.23
CA TYR A 69 -27.38 10.01 2.40
C TYR A 69 -27.12 11.26 3.25
N ALA A 70 -25.93 11.84 3.10
CA ALA A 70 -25.56 13.12 3.67
C ALA A 70 -24.84 13.95 2.62
N LYS A 71 -25.20 15.23 2.53
CA LYS A 71 -24.53 16.16 1.63
C LYS A 71 -23.04 16.24 1.99
N ASN A 72 -22.17 16.17 0.99
CA ASN A 72 -20.71 16.20 1.11
C ASN A 72 -20.06 14.96 1.78
N LYS A 73 -20.80 13.87 2.01
CA LYS A 73 -20.19 12.60 2.41
C LYS A 73 -19.28 12.08 1.29
N ALA A 74 -18.14 11.52 1.65
CA ALA A 74 -17.25 10.89 0.67
C ALA A 74 -17.96 9.74 -0.06
N PRO A 75 -17.74 9.59 -1.39
CA PRO A 75 -18.14 8.38 -2.09
C PRO A 75 -17.40 7.16 -1.50
N PRO A 76 -17.88 5.94 -1.76
CA PRO A 76 -17.15 4.73 -1.41
C PRO A 76 -15.73 4.69 -1.98
N ASP A 77 -14.86 3.97 -1.27
CA ASP A 77 -13.46 3.78 -1.64
C ASP A 77 -13.27 2.76 -2.76
N GLN A 78 -14.27 1.94 -3.06
CA GLN A 78 -14.19 0.92 -4.10
C GLN A 78 -15.33 1.09 -5.09
N LEU A 79 -15.21 0.47 -6.26
CA LEU A 79 -16.23 0.44 -7.29
C LEU A 79 -17.05 -0.85 -7.21
N THR A 80 -18.28 -0.81 -7.74
CA THR A 80 -18.99 -2.04 -8.08
C THR A 80 -18.31 -2.73 -9.25
N TRP A 81 -18.53 -4.03 -9.40
CA TRP A 81 -18.06 -4.78 -10.57
C TRP A 81 -18.47 -4.10 -11.88
N ILE A 82 -19.75 -3.74 -12.01
CA ILE A 82 -20.30 -3.18 -13.25
C ILE A 82 -19.65 -1.83 -13.56
N ASP A 83 -19.46 -0.98 -12.55
CA ASP A 83 -18.84 0.32 -12.77
C ASP A 83 -17.36 0.18 -13.14
N ALA A 84 -16.61 -0.68 -12.45
CA ALA A 84 -15.22 -0.95 -12.79
C ALA A 84 -15.06 -1.47 -14.22
N MET A 85 -15.91 -2.39 -14.67
CA MET A 85 -15.87 -2.90 -16.04
C MET A 85 -16.28 -1.85 -17.07
N ASN A 86 -17.32 -1.05 -16.79
CA ASN A 86 -17.72 0.04 -17.68
C ASN A 86 -16.58 1.06 -17.86
N LEU A 87 -15.90 1.42 -16.78
CA LEU A 87 -14.75 2.32 -16.82
C LEU A 87 -13.60 1.70 -17.63
N LEU A 88 -13.22 0.44 -17.37
CA LEU A 88 -12.18 -0.27 -18.14
C LEU A 88 -12.49 -0.29 -19.65
N HIS A 89 -13.73 -0.56 -20.03
CA HIS A 89 -14.15 -0.62 -21.43
C HIS A 89 -14.22 0.76 -22.08
N ALA A 90 -14.51 1.82 -21.33
CA ALA A 90 -14.56 3.18 -21.85
C ALA A 90 -13.19 3.72 -22.27
N ARG A 91 -12.09 3.14 -21.78
CA ARG A 91 -10.70 3.43 -22.19
C ARG A 91 -10.35 4.94 -22.16
N ARG A 92 -10.84 5.67 -21.15
CA ARG A 92 -10.66 7.14 -21.01
C ARG A 92 -9.35 7.60 -20.36
N ALA A 93 -8.51 6.68 -19.92
CA ALA A 93 -7.21 6.94 -19.31
C ALA A 93 -6.10 6.26 -20.12
N VAL A 94 -4.86 6.74 -20.01
CA VAL A 94 -3.68 6.21 -20.74
C VAL A 94 -3.49 4.73 -20.42
N ARG A 95 -3.62 4.38 -19.15
CA ARG A 95 -3.74 3.02 -18.63
C ARG A 95 -4.79 2.98 -17.56
N GLN A 96 -5.40 1.83 -17.36
CA GLN A 96 -6.42 1.66 -16.34
C GLN A 96 -6.50 0.24 -15.83
N VAL A 97 -6.66 0.13 -14.51
CA VAL A 97 -6.51 -1.12 -13.79
C VAL A 97 -7.68 -1.29 -12.85
N ALA A 98 -8.37 -2.41 -12.98
CA ALA A 98 -9.34 -2.87 -12.01
C ALA A 98 -8.76 -4.10 -11.32
N MET A 99 -8.88 -4.17 -10.00
CA MET A 99 -8.33 -5.28 -9.25
C MET A 99 -9.10 -5.59 -7.97
N THR A 100 -8.81 -6.77 -7.42
CA THR A 100 -9.23 -7.19 -6.08
C THR A 100 -8.21 -8.15 -5.48
N ALA A 101 -8.19 -8.25 -4.15
CA ALA A 101 -7.35 -9.23 -3.46
C ALA A 101 -8.06 -10.59 -3.42
N GLY A 102 -7.28 -11.63 -3.21
CA GLY A 102 -7.80 -12.97 -3.05
C GLY A 102 -6.76 -13.93 -2.52
N GLN A 103 -7.15 -15.18 -2.42
CA GLN A 103 -6.29 -16.24 -1.95
C GLN A 103 -6.48 -17.48 -2.83
N VAL A 104 -5.36 -18.10 -3.19
CA VAL A 104 -5.34 -19.31 -4.02
C VAL A 104 -4.58 -20.43 -3.33
N VAL A 105 -4.97 -21.67 -3.61
CA VAL A 105 -4.29 -22.87 -3.10
C VAL A 105 -3.27 -23.32 -4.14
N VAL A 106 -1.99 -23.21 -3.85
CA VAL A 106 -0.94 -23.78 -4.70
C VAL A 106 -0.85 -25.27 -4.43
N GLN A 107 -0.92 -26.07 -5.50
CA GLN A 107 -0.69 -27.51 -5.48
C GLN A 107 0.61 -27.83 -6.24
N PRO A 108 1.72 -28.09 -5.53
CA PRO A 108 2.96 -28.53 -6.17
C PRO A 108 2.75 -29.82 -6.96
N ALA A 109 3.55 -30.03 -8.02
CA ALA A 109 3.57 -31.31 -8.74
C ALA A 109 3.93 -32.48 -7.79
N GLN A 110 3.44 -33.69 -8.09
CA GLN A 110 3.56 -34.86 -7.19
C GLN A 110 5.01 -35.08 -6.72
N GLY A 111 5.21 -35.15 -5.40
CA GLY A 111 6.44 -35.67 -4.79
C GLY A 111 7.12 -34.80 -3.73
N SER A 112 6.80 -33.50 -3.58
CA SER A 112 7.69 -32.63 -2.77
C SER A 112 7.04 -31.65 -1.79
N SER A 113 5.72 -31.40 -1.78
CA SER A 113 5.10 -30.53 -0.75
C SER A 113 3.58 -30.65 -0.65
N ARG A 114 3.04 -30.45 0.57
CA ARG A 114 1.59 -30.30 0.81
C ARG A 114 1.07 -29.04 0.13
N ALA A 115 -0.20 -29.05 -0.27
CA ALA A 115 -0.87 -27.85 -0.77
C ALA A 115 -0.85 -26.73 0.29
N PHE A 116 -0.67 -25.49 -0.15
CA PHE A 116 -0.61 -24.33 0.74
C PHE A 116 -1.30 -23.11 0.13
N PHE A 117 -1.81 -22.23 0.99
CA PHE A 117 -2.43 -20.99 0.57
C PHE A 117 -1.37 -19.94 0.28
N VAL A 118 -1.59 -19.15 -0.76
CA VAL A 118 -0.84 -17.93 -1.06
C VAL A 118 -1.80 -16.79 -1.37
N SER A 119 -1.40 -15.58 -1.01
CA SER A 119 -2.10 -14.37 -1.41
C SER A 119 -2.03 -14.17 -2.92
N ALA A 120 -3.14 -13.74 -3.50
CA ALA A 120 -3.30 -13.52 -4.92
C ALA A 120 -3.90 -12.15 -5.21
N ARG A 121 -3.48 -11.58 -6.34
CA ARG A 121 -4.01 -10.34 -6.90
C ARG A 121 -4.72 -10.66 -8.21
N TYR A 122 -6.02 -10.42 -8.25
CA TYR A 122 -6.78 -10.53 -9.49
C TYR A 122 -6.85 -9.13 -10.10
N THR A 123 -6.26 -8.95 -11.28
CA THR A 123 -6.04 -7.62 -11.85
C THR A 123 -6.12 -7.64 -13.37
N SER A 124 -6.05 -6.48 -14.03
CA SER A 124 -5.92 -6.37 -15.48
C SER A 124 -4.47 -6.27 -15.94
N ALA A 125 -4.24 -6.48 -17.23
CA ALA A 125 -2.92 -6.50 -17.88
C ALA A 125 -2.08 -5.23 -17.60
N ASP A 126 -2.72 -4.06 -17.54
CA ASP A 126 -2.04 -2.77 -17.37
C ASP A 126 -1.39 -2.61 -15.98
N PHE A 127 -1.71 -3.47 -14.99
CA PHE A 127 -1.21 -3.41 -13.62
C PHE A 127 0.31 -3.29 -13.54
N PHE A 128 1.00 -4.19 -14.24
CA PHE A 128 2.46 -4.29 -14.11
C PHE A 128 3.17 -3.07 -14.70
N THR A 129 2.67 -2.55 -15.82
CA THR A 129 3.26 -1.38 -16.49
C THR A 129 2.88 -0.08 -15.77
N MET A 130 1.65 0.01 -15.26
CA MET A 130 1.17 1.18 -14.52
C MET A 130 1.93 1.40 -13.21
N PHE A 131 2.20 0.32 -12.46
CA PHE A 131 2.85 0.39 -11.16
C PHE A 131 4.34 0.03 -11.17
N GLU A 132 4.95 -0.01 -12.37
CA GLU A 132 6.38 -0.28 -12.58
C GLU A 132 6.88 -1.53 -11.84
N VAL A 133 6.08 -2.61 -11.92
CA VAL A 133 6.43 -3.88 -11.28
C VAL A 133 7.63 -4.50 -12.00
N PRO A 134 8.76 -4.73 -11.30
CA PRO A 134 9.97 -5.25 -11.92
C PRO A 134 9.82 -6.74 -12.25
N PHE A 135 10.20 -7.13 -13.47
CA PHE A 135 10.25 -8.53 -13.88
C PHE A 135 11.68 -9.06 -13.80
N ALA A 136 11.85 -10.20 -13.11
CA ALA A 136 13.07 -11.00 -13.17
C ALA A 136 13.13 -11.80 -14.48
N TYR A 137 11.99 -12.41 -14.86
CA TYR A 137 11.87 -13.24 -16.06
C TYR A 137 10.50 -13.09 -16.71
N GLY A 138 10.44 -13.19 -18.04
CA GLY A 138 9.19 -13.10 -18.80
C GLY A 138 8.55 -11.71 -18.74
N SER A 139 7.22 -11.67 -18.79
CA SER A 139 6.46 -10.41 -18.79
C SER A 139 5.06 -10.59 -18.21
N GLY A 140 4.33 -9.48 -18.06
CA GLY A 140 2.89 -9.49 -17.82
C GLY A 140 2.12 -10.12 -19.00
N TRP A 141 0.83 -10.40 -18.77
CA TRP A 141 -0.09 -10.81 -19.84
C TRP A 141 -0.63 -9.61 -20.60
N THR A 142 -1.28 -9.87 -21.74
CA THR A 142 -1.78 -8.83 -22.65
C THR A 142 -3.25 -8.50 -22.39
N ALA A 143 -3.74 -7.37 -22.91
CA ALA A 143 -5.17 -7.06 -22.87
C ALA A 143 -6.03 -8.10 -23.62
N ALA A 144 -5.46 -8.78 -24.62
CA ALA A 144 -6.13 -9.90 -25.30
C ALA A 144 -6.25 -11.13 -24.40
N ASP A 145 -5.31 -11.34 -23.47
CA ASP A 145 -5.39 -12.37 -22.45
C ASP A 145 -6.51 -12.12 -21.44
N ASP A 146 -6.70 -10.86 -21.02
CA ASP A 146 -7.85 -10.46 -20.20
C ASP A 146 -9.16 -10.78 -20.94
N ALA A 147 -9.30 -10.30 -22.18
CA ALA A 147 -10.54 -10.44 -22.97
C ALA A 147 -10.93 -11.90 -23.26
N ARG A 148 -9.95 -12.79 -23.42
CA ARG A 148 -10.19 -14.23 -23.64
C ARG A 148 -10.22 -15.07 -22.37
N GLN A 149 -10.14 -14.42 -21.20
CA GLN A 149 -10.07 -15.08 -19.89
C GLN A 149 -8.96 -16.16 -19.85
N ALA A 150 -7.77 -15.77 -20.31
CA ALA A 150 -6.64 -16.68 -20.41
C ALA A 150 -6.24 -17.21 -19.02
N ARG A 151 -5.85 -18.48 -18.98
CA ARG A 151 -5.30 -19.13 -17.78
C ARG A 151 -3.79 -18.91 -17.68
N VAL A 152 -3.42 -17.65 -17.47
CA VAL A 152 -2.04 -17.21 -17.30
C VAL A 152 -1.85 -16.60 -15.92
N VAL A 153 -0.63 -16.71 -15.39
CA VAL A 153 -0.26 -16.14 -14.09
C VAL A 153 1.12 -15.49 -14.17
N VAL A 154 1.29 -14.44 -13.38
CA VAL A 154 2.60 -13.92 -13.00
C VAL A 154 2.81 -14.27 -11.52
N ILE A 155 4.02 -14.67 -11.14
CA ILE A 155 4.31 -15.09 -9.76
C ILE A 155 5.48 -14.31 -9.16
N ALA A 156 5.50 -14.17 -7.84
CA ALA A 156 6.63 -13.59 -7.12
C ALA A 156 7.85 -14.53 -7.15
N ARG A 157 9.05 -13.96 -7.16
CA ARG A 157 10.32 -14.69 -7.15
C ARG A 157 10.41 -15.75 -6.06
N ASP A 158 10.01 -15.43 -4.82
CA ASP A 158 10.02 -16.38 -3.71
C ASP A 158 9.17 -17.63 -3.98
N LEU A 159 8.02 -17.46 -4.63
CA LEU A 159 7.14 -18.58 -5.01
C LEU A 159 7.74 -19.35 -6.19
N ALA A 160 8.33 -18.66 -7.15
CA ALA A 160 9.00 -19.28 -8.30
C ALA A 160 10.19 -20.15 -7.86
N ASP A 161 11.06 -19.61 -6.99
CA ASP A 161 12.21 -20.32 -6.42
C ASP A 161 11.77 -21.55 -5.62
N LYS A 162 10.70 -21.43 -4.82
CA LYS A 162 10.16 -22.54 -4.04
C LYS A 162 9.61 -23.69 -4.90
N LEU A 163 9.08 -23.39 -6.10
CA LEU A 163 8.37 -24.37 -6.92
C LEU A 163 9.21 -24.94 -8.06
N TYR A 164 10.01 -24.12 -8.73
CA TYR A 164 10.68 -24.47 -9.99
C TYR A 164 12.14 -24.03 -10.08
N GLY A 165 12.57 -23.08 -9.23
CA GLY A 165 13.71 -22.20 -9.52
C GLY A 165 13.25 -21.02 -10.37
N ALA A 166 13.55 -19.78 -9.96
CA ALA A 166 12.96 -18.58 -10.56
C ALA A 166 13.23 -18.45 -12.07
N ASP A 167 14.42 -18.86 -12.53
CA ASP A 167 14.85 -18.84 -13.93
C ASP A 167 14.14 -19.87 -14.82
N HIS A 168 13.62 -20.95 -14.23
CA HIS A 168 12.93 -22.04 -14.95
C HIS A 168 11.40 -21.97 -14.84
N ALA A 169 10.86 -21.01 -14.07
CA ALA A 169 9.43 -20.95 -13.79
C ALA A 169 8.58 -20.50 -14.97
N VAL A 170 9.09 -19.63 -15.86
CA VAL A 170 8.34 -19.15 -17.03
C VAL A 170 8.05 -20.31 -17.99
N GLY A 171 6.80 -20.43 -18.43
CA GLY A 171 6.31 -21.52 -19.27
C GLY A 171 5.82 -22.75 -18.49
N GLN A 172 6.14 -22.85 -17.20
CA GLN A 172 5.68 -23.97 -16.36
C GLN A 172 4.17 -23.91 -16.10
N SER A 173 3.62 -25.07 -15.80
CA SER A 173 2.23 -25.22 -15.36
C SER A 173 2.16 -25.09 -13.83
N LEU A 174 1.41 -24.09 -13.36
CA LEU A 174 1.08 -23.89 -11.96
C LEU A 174 -0.35 -24.33 -11.70
N ARG A 175 -0.52 -25.29 -10.78
CA ARG A 175 -1.85 -25.73 -10.35
C ARG A 175 -2.33 -24.91 -9.16
N LEU A 176 -3.45 -24.21 -9.37
CA LEU A 176 -4.13 -23.40 -8.37
C LEU A 176 -5.50 -24.01 -8.08
N GLY A 177 -5.61 -24.71 -6.96
CA GLY A 177 -6.76 -25.54 -6.63
C GLY A 177 -6.96 -26.63 -7.69
N LYS A 178 -8.11 -26.59 -8.37
CA LYS A 178 -8.46 -27.53 -9.45
C LYS A 178 -8.00 -27.07 -10.84
N ASP A 179 -7.60 -25.82 -10.98
CA ASP A 179 -7.31 -25.20 -12.26
C ASP A 179 -5.80 -25.13 -12.53
N VAL A 180 -5.42 -25.22 -13.79
CA VAL A 180 -4.02 -25.15 -14.23
C VAL A 180 -3.82 -23.85 -15.01
N PHE A 181 -2.77 -23.13 -14.65
CA PHE A 181 -2.36 -21.87 -15.25
C PHE A 181 -0.93 -22.01 -15.80
N ARG A 182 -0.63 -21.27 -16.86
CA ARG A 182 0.72 -21.14 -17.37
C ARG A 182 1.40 -19.92 -16.77
N VAL A 183 2.59 -20.08 -16.21
CA VAL A 183 3.41 -18.97 -15.73
C VAL A 183 3.95 -18.19 -16.94
N VAL A 184 3.66 -16.90 -17.01
CA VAL A 184 4.12 -16.01 -18.11
C VAL A 184 5.21 -15.03 -17.68
N GLY A 185 5.35 -14.81 -16.38
CA GLY A 185 6.37 -13.93 -15.83
C GLY A 185 6.64 -14.21 -14.35
N VAL A 186 7.83 -13.82 -13.92
CA VAL A 186 8.28 -13.83 -12.54
C VAL A 186 8.68 -12.40 -12.19
N ILE A 187 8.09 -11.84 -11.14
CA ILE A 187 8.45 -10.51 -10.66
C ILE A 187 9.61 -10.59 -9.67
N ASP A 188 10.52 -9.62 -9.73
CA ASP A 188 11.54 -9.43 -8.70
C ASP A 188 10.88 -8.98 -7.37
N PRO A 189 11.63 -8.98 -6.25
CA PRO A 189 11.13 -8.43 -4.99
C PRO A 189 10.59 -7.00 -5.17
N TRP A 190 9.26 -6.88 -5.07
CA TRP A 190 8.54 -5.62 -5.21
C TRP A 190 7.69 -5.40 -3.97
N GLN A 191 7.97 -4.31 -3.25
CA GLN A 191 7.37 -4.01 -1.95
C GLN A 191 7.21 -2.49 -1.82
N PRO A 192 6.24 -1.88 -2.52
CA PRO A 192 5.93 -0.47 -2.32
C PRO A 192 5.43 -0.25 -0.89
N VAL A 193 5.95 0.78 -0.22
CA VAL A 193 5.59 1.14 1.16
C VAL A 193 5.15 2.59 1.19
N PRO A 194 3.86 2.89 1.48
CA PRO A 194 2.76 1.94 1.69
C PRO A 194 2.35 1.18 0.41
N ARG A 195 1.62 0.06 0.59
CA ARG A 195 0.99 -0.73 -0.50
C ARG A 195 -0.20 0.03 -1.10
N PHE A 196 0.10 1.15 -1.73
CA PHE A 196 -0.86 2.16 -2.17
C PHE A 196 -1.98 1.62 -3.06
N TYR A 197 -1.68 0.62 -3.90
CA TYR A 197 -2.62 0.08 -4.87
C TYR A 197 -3.80 -0.66 -4.23
N ASP A 198 -3.65 -1.15 -2.99
CA ASP A 198 -4.72 -1.76 -2.21
C ASP A 198 -4.53 -1.57 -0.70
N LEU A 199 -5.36 -0.67 -0.14
CA LEU A 199 -5.40 -0.34 1.28
C LEU A 199 -6.34 -1.25 2.10
N THR A 200 -7.18 -2.06 1.43
CA THR A 200 -8.26 -2.85 2.09
C THR A 200 -7.74 -4.06 2.86
N GLN A 201 -6.54 -4.53 2.52
CA GLN A 201 -5.87 -5.66 3.16
C GLN A 201 -4.65 -5.19 3.98
N GLY A 202 -4.66 -3.94 4.44
CA GLY A 202 -3.59 -3.33 5.24
C GLY A 202 -2.52 -2.60 4.41
N SER A 203 -2.24 -1.34 4.77
CA SER A 203 -1.36 -0.45 4.02
C SER A 203 0.14 -0.82 4.03
N TYR A 204 0.56 -1.74 4.90
CA TYR A 204 1.95 -2.18 5.06
C TYR A 204 2.08 -3.71 4.94
N ALA A 205 1.09 -4.38 4.36
CA ALA A 205 1.10 -5.83 4.13
C ALA A 205 2.11 -6.23 3.04
N LYS A 206 2.49 -7.51 3.03
CA LYS A 206 3.30 -8.08 1.95
C LYS A 206 2.52 -8.09 0.63
N VAL A 207 3.25 -7.90 -0.46
CA VAL A 207 2.71 -8.02 -1.81
C VAL A 207 2.27 -9.45 -2.10
N GLU A 208 1.28 -9.60 -2.98
CA GLU A 208 0.72 -10.90 -3.36
C GLU A 208 1.74 -11.76 -4.10
N GLN A 209 1.67 -13.08 -3.91
CA GLN A 209 2.62 -14.01 -4.53
C GLN A 209 2.17 -14.48 -5.92
N VAL A 210 0.88 -14.36 -6.24
CA VAL A 210 0.29 -14.76 -7.52
C VAL A 210 -0.55 -13.61 -8.09
N PHE A 211 -0.38 -13.32 -9.36
CA PHE A 211 -1.18 -12.36 -10.11
C PHE A 211 -1.87 -13.08 -11.27
N MET A 212 -3.15 -12.83 -11.47
CA MET A 212 -3.92 -13.41 -12.59
C MET A 212 -4.98 -12.47 -13.13
N PRO A 213 -5.49 -12.70 -14.36
CA PRO A 213 -6.54 -11.88 -14.93
C PRO A 213 -7.80 -11.86 -14.06
N LEU A 214 -8.32 -10.67 -13.77
CA LEU A 214 -9.49 -10.44 -12.93
C LEU A 214 -10.72 -11.21 -13.45
N GLU A 215 -10.97 -11.14 -14.75
CA GLU A 215 -12.10 -11.83 -15.36
C GLU A 215 -11.97 -13.36 -15.30
N THR A 216 -10.76 -13.89 -15.49
CA THR A 216 -10.47 -15.33 -15.32
C THR A 216 -10.76 -15.77 -13.89
N ALA A 217 -10.27 -15.02 -12.90
CA ALA A 217 -10.51 -15.32 -11.49
C ALA A 217 -12.02 -15.38 -11.18
N MET A 218 -12.79 -14.43 -11.72
CA MET A 218 -14.23 -14.41 -11.52
C MET A 218 -14.97 -15.52 -12.28
N ALA A 219 -14.54 -15.85 -13.49
CA ALA A 219 -15.11 -16.97 -14.25
C ALA A 219 -14.89 -18.31 -13.54
N LEU A 220 -13.73 -18.47 -12.88
CA LEU A 220 -13.37 -19.64 -12.08
C LEU A 220 -13.92 -19.61 -10.65
N LYS A 221 -14.60 -18.53 -10.25
CA LYS A 221 -15.14 -18.33 -8.89
C LYS A 221 -14.06 -18.43 -7.81
N GLN A 222 -12.89 -17.84 -8.09
CA GLN A 222 -11.82 -17.75 -7.11
C GLN A 222 -12.27 -16.92 -5.89
N LEU A 223 -11.74 -17.28 -4.72
CA LEU A 223 -12.07 -16.59 -3.48
C LEU A 223 -11.44 -15.20 -3.48
N THR A 224 -12.27 -14.19 -3.26
CA THR A 224 -11.88 -12.79 -3.12
C THR A 224 -11.76 -12.42 -1.65
N GLU A 225 -10.72 -11.67 -1.32
CA GLU A 225 -10.49 -11.11 0.00
C GLU A 225 -10.57 -9.58 -0.10
N GLY A 226 -10.83 -8.90 1.01
CA GLY A 226 -11.03 -7.45 1.00
C GLY A 226 -12.25 -7.04 1.79
N ASN A 227 -12.42 -5.72 1.86
CA ASN A 227 -13.63 -5.13 2.36
C ASN A 227 -14.67 -5.06 1.23
N PHE A 228 -15.91 -5.36 1.59
CA PHE A 228 -17.08 -5.21 0.74
C PHE A 228 -18.02 -4.24 1.45
N MET A 229 -18.47 -3.21 0.74
CA MET A 229 -19.52 -2.33 1.26
C MET A 229 -20.74 -2.47 0.38
N CYS A 230 -21.82 -3.00 0.98
CA CYS A 230 -23.06 -3.37 0.31
C CYS A 230 -24.24 -2.52 0.79
N TRP A 231 -25.23 -2.31 -0.08
CA TRP A 231 -26.44 -1.54 0.23
C TRP A 231 -27.67 -2.10 -0.46
N GLY A 232 -28.85 -1.88 0.13
CA GLY A 232 -30.12 -2.40 -0.34
C GLY A 232 -30.42 -3.84 0.08
N ASP A 233 -31.69 -4.22 0.01
CA ASP A 233 -32.25 -5.42 0.66
C ASP A 233 -31.74 -6.76 0.09
N GLN A 234 -31.19 -6.75 -1.13
CA GLN A 234 -30.76 -7.96 -1.85
C GLN A 234 -29.23 -8.11 -1.91
N ALA A 235 -28.46 -7.15 -1.39
CA ALA A 235 -27.02 -7.08 -1.67
C ALA A 235 -26.21 -8.27 -1.13
N LEU A 236 -26.55 -8.75 0.07
CA LEU A 236 -25.88 -9.90 0.69
C LEU A 236 -26.49 -11.26 0.27
N ASN A 237 -27.71 -11.24 -0.28
CA ASN A 237 -28.40 -12.45 -0.74
C ASN A 237 -27.99 -12.84 -2.17
N ASN A 238 -27.42 -11.91 -2.94
CA ASN A 238 -26.94 -12.17 -4.28
C ASN A 238 -25.60 -12.92 -4.24
N LYS A 239 -25.63 -14.23 -4.53
CA LYS A 239 -24.42 -15.06 -4.64
C LYS A 239 -23.51 -14.65 -5.81
N ASP A 240 -24.00 -13.83 -6.74
CA ASP A 240 -23.23 -13.29 -7.86
C ASP A 240 -22.75 -11.87 -7.56
N MET A 241 -21.53 -11.77 -7.03
CA MET A 241 -20.87 -10.49 -6.71
C MET A 241 -20.69 -9.57 -7.92
N LYS A 242 -20.83 -10.07 -9.17
CA LYS A 242 -20.82 -9.24 -10.37
C LYS A 242 -22.06 -8.36 -10.52
N ARG A 243 -23.17 -8.77 -9.90
CA ARG A 243 -24.46 -8.06 -9.95
C ARG A 243 -24.90 -7.51 -8.60
N ALA A 244 -24.18 -7.84 -7.53
CA ALA A 244 -24.48 -7.35 -6.20
C ALA A 244 -24.29 -5.82 -6.12
N SER A 245 -25.16 -5.16 -5.38
CA SER A 245 -25.03 -3.75 -4.97
C SER A 245 -23.97 -3.63 -3.88
N CYS A 246 -22.73 -3.97 -4.24
CA CYS A 246 -21.57 -3.94 -3.36
C CYS A 246 -20.38 -3.32 -4.08
N THR A 247 -19.65 -2.47 -3.37
CA THR A 247 -18.35 -1.95 -3.79
C THR A 247 -17.24 -2.84 -3.24
N TRP A 248 -16.35 -3.29 -4.12
CA TRP A 248 -15.27 -4.23 -3.76
C TRP A 248 -14.10 -4.26 -4.75
N ILE A 249 -14.18 -3.53 -5.86
CA ILE A 249 -13.11 -3.44 -6.86
C ILE A 249 -12.30 -2.17 -6.63
N GLN A 250 -10.98 -2.29 -6.48
CA GLN A 250 -10.08 -1.14 -6.53
C GLN A 250 -9.83 -0.75 -7.98
N PHE A 251 -9.76 0.54 -8.26
CA PHE A 251 -9.55 1.04 -9.62
C PHE A 251 -8.52 2.16 -9.64
N TRP A 252 -7.59 2.08 -10.59
CA TRP A 252 -6.58 3.11 -10.84
C TRP A 252 -6.57 3.53 -12.31
N ALA A 253 -6.33 4.82 -12.53
CA ALA A 253 -6.21 5.43 -13.85
C ALA A 253 -4.88 6.19 -13.94
N GLN A 254 -4.14 5.98 -15.03
CA GLN A 254 -2.98 6.80 -15.36
C GLN A 254 -3.42 7.98 -16.23
N LEU A 255 -3.17 9.20 -15.73
CA LEU A 255 -3.48 10.47 -16.38
C LEU A 255 -2.22 11.35 -16.31
N ASP A 256 -1.57 11.54 -17.45
CA ASP A 256 -0.24 12.15 -17.54
C ASP A 256 -0.29 13.69 -17.54
N THR A 257 -1.45 14.27 -17.87
CA THR A 257 -1.60 15.73 -18.00
C THR A 257 -2.80 16.28 -17.22
N PRO A 258 -2.75 17.53 -16.73
CA PRO A 258 -3.90 18.16 -16.07
C PRO A 258 -5.17 18.19 -16.93
N ALA A 259 -5.03 18.29 -18.26
CA ALA A 259 -6.16 18.24 -19.18
C ALA A 259 -6.84 16.85 -19.19
N GLN A 260 -6.05 15.77 -19.12
CA GLN A 260 -6.59 14.41 -18.97
C GLN A 260 -7.30 14.24 -17.62
N VAL A 261 -6.75 14.82 -16.54
CA VAL A 261 -7.39 14.81 -15.20
C VAL A 261 -8.75 15.51 -15.23
N ALA A 262 -8.82 16.71 -15.81
CA ALA A 262 -10.07 17.46 -15.95
C ALA A 262 -11.10 16.68 -16.79
N SER A 263 -10.69 16.18 -17.97
CA SER A 263 -11.56 15.41 -18.86
C SER A 263 -12.05 14.11 -18.22
N TYR A 264 -11.20 13.41 -17.47
CA TYR A 264 -11.58 12.19 -16.78
C TYR A 264 -12.57 12.47 -15.64
N ARG A 265 -12.38 13.56 -14.89
CA ARG A 265 -13.32 14.00 -13.85
C ARG A 265 -14.69 14.32 -14.46
N ASP A 266 -14.75 15.06 -15.57
CA ASP A 266 -16.00 15.37 -16.26
C ASP A 266 -16.68 14.09 -16.75
N TYR A 267 -15.90 13.15 -17.29
CA TYR A 267 -16.40 11.82 -17.66
C TYR A 267 -17.05 11.08 -16.47
N LEU A 268 -16.43 11.08 -15.28
CA LEU A 268 -17.01 10.43 -14.09
C LEU A 268 -18.34 11.10 -13.68
N VAL A 269 -18.43 12.44 -13.76
CA VAL A 269 -19.68 13.15 -13.48
C VAL A 269 -20.77 12.74 -14.46
N HIS A 270 -20.48 12.76 -15.76
CA HIS A 270 -21.43 12.36 -16.80
C HIS A 270 -21.83 10.89 -16.67
N TYR A 271 -20.88 10.00 -16.41
CA TYR A 271 -21.16 8.59 -16.13
C TYR A 271 -22.13 8.45 -14.96
N SER A 272 -21.89 9.15 -13.84
CA SER A 272 -22.79 9.10 -12.68
C SER A 272 -24.19 9.66 -12.98
N GLN A 273 -24.30 10.69 -13.82
CA GLN A 273 -25.59 11.24 -14.28
C GLN A 273 -26.34 10.21 -15.14
N GLU A 274 -25.64 9.55 -16.06
CA GLU A 274 -26.20 8.52 -16.93
C GLU A 274 -26.69 7.32 -16.11
N GLN A 275 -25.86 6.80 -15.20
CA GLN A 275 -26.25 5.69 -14.32
C GLN A 275 -27.46 6.03 -13.44
N LYS A 276 -27.61 7.30 -13.07
CA LYS A 276 -28.81 7.79 -12.37
C LYS A 276 -30.04 7.84 -13.28
N ALA A 277 -29.89 8.34 -14.50
CA ALA A 277 -30.99 8.37 -15.48
C ALA A 277 -31.47 6.94 -15.84
N LEU A 278 -30.57 5.96 -15.82
CA LEU A 278 -30.86 4.54 -15.99
C LEU A 278 -31.43 3.87 -14.72
N GLY A 279 -31.56 4.59 -13.60
CA GLY A 279 -32.11 4.10 -12.34
C GLY A 279 -31.17 3.22 -11.51
N ARG A 280 -29.91 3.01 -11.92
CA ARG A 280 -28.90 2.27 -11.14
C ARG A 280 -28.44 3.07 -9.92
N PHE A 281 -28.19 4.37 -10.10
CA PHE A 281 -27.77 5.26 -9.02
C PHE A 281 -28.95 6.08 -8.53
N GLN A 282 -29.13 6.21 -7.21
CA GLN A 282 -30.18 7.05 -6.64
C GLN A 282 -29.64 8.44 -6.27
N ARG A 283 -28.40 8.48 -5.75
CA ARG A 283 -27.75 9.70 -5.28
C ARG A 283 -27.36 10.63 -6.42
N PRO A 284 -27.30 11.96 -6.19
CA PRO A 284 -26.73 12.89 -7.16
C PRO A 284 -25.24 12.57 -7.42
N PRO A 285 -24.69 13.01 -8.57
CA PRO A 285 -23.27 12.80 -8.87
C PRO A 285 -22.35 13.27 -7.75
N ASN A 286 -21.58 12.33 -7.21
CA ASN A 286 -20.58 12.56 -6.17
C ASN A 286 -19.32 11.80 -6.58
N VAL A 287 -18.37 12.53 -7.16
CA VAL A 287 -17.14 11.95 -7.73
C VAL A 287 -15.92 12.54 -7.07
N ARG A 288 -14.91 11.71 -6.85
CA ARG A 288 -13.58 12.13 -6.41
C ARG A 288 -12.53 11.49 -7.30
N LEU A 289 -11.42 12.19 -7.43
CA LEU A 289 -10.29 11.78 -8.26
C LEU A 289 -9.05 12.31 -7.56
N HIS A 290 -8.57 11.55 -6.59
CA HIS A 290 -7.35 11.86 -5.86
C HIS A 290 -6.16 11.31 -6.66
N ASP A 291 -5.05 12.05 -6.68
CA ASP A 291 -3.76 11.46 -7.08
C ASP A 291 -3.31 10.45 -6.00
N LEU A 292 -2.21 9.74 -6.24
CA LEU A 292 -1.74 8.69 -5.33
C LEU A 292 -1.53 9.24 -3.91
N MET A 293 -0.82 10.36 -3.77
CA MET A 293 -0.53 10.92 -2.45
C MET A 293 -1.80 11.45 -1.77
N GLY A 294 -2.67 12.14 -2.50
CA GLY A 294 -3.97 12.59 -1.99
C GLY A 294 -4.88 11.43 -1.60
N TRP A 295 -4.76 10.26 -2.24
CA TRP A 295 -5.48 9.05 -1.89
C TRP A 295 -4.99 8.46 -0.56
N LEU A 296 -3.67 8.42 -0.35
CA LEU A 296 -3.09 7.98 0.92
C LEU A 296 -3.47 8.92 2.07
N ASP A 297 -3.48 10.23 1.83
CA ASP A 297 -3.89 11.24 2.79
C ASP A 297 -5.37 11.12 3.14
N ALA A 298 -6.24 10.97 2.13
CA ALA A 298 -7.68 10.79 2.34
C ALA A 298 -8.01 9.55 3.17
N ASN A 299 -7.21 8.48 3.04
CA ASN A 299 -7.34 7.24 3.80
C ASN A 299 -6.57 7.24 5.12
N HIS A 300 -5.93 8.35 5.51
CA HIS A 300 -5.18 8.49 6.75
C HIS A 300 -4.12 7.38 6.93
N VAL A 301 -3.47 6.97 5.83
CA VAL A 301 -2.47 5.88 5.82
C VAL A 301 -1.26 6.21 6.71
N VAL A 302 -0.96 7.49 6.86
CA VAL A 302 -0.09 8.02 7.93
C VAL A 302 -0.99 8.60 9.01
N PRO A 303 -1.14 7.92 10.17
CA PRO A 303 -1.93 8.46 11.26
C PRO A 303 -1.30 9.76 11.79
N GLY A 304 -2.11 10.78 12.08
CA GLY A 304 -1.62 12.00 12.75
C GLY A 304 -0.98 11.71 14.12
N SER A 305 -1.29 10.57 14.74
CA SER A 305 -0.63 10.11 15.96
C SER A 305 0.87 9.84 15.77
N VAL A 306 1.33 9.42 14.59
CA VAL A 306 2.76 9.20 14.31
C VAL A 306 3.53 10.52 14.35
N GLN A 307 2.93 11.58 13.81
CA GLN A 307 3.51 12.93 13.87
C GLN A 307 3.60 13.43 15.32
N LEU A 308 2.52 13.26 16.10
CA LEU A 308 2.50 13.63 17.51
C LEU A 308 3.51 12.83 18.35
N GLN A 309 3.61 11.52 18.13
CA GLN A 309 4.59 10.67 18.82
C GLN A 309 6.03 11.03 18.44
N THR A 310 6.28 11.42 17.18
CA THR A 310 7.60 11.91 16.76
C THR A 310 7.95 13.22 17.47
N LEU A 311 6.99 14.15 17.59
CA LEU A 311 7.18 15.39 18.35
C LEU A 311 7.43 15.13 19.84
N LEU A 312 6.71 14.18 20.44
CA LEU A 312 6.93 13.74 21.82
C LEU A 312 8.31 13.12 22.02
N ALA A 313 8.80 12.30 21.08
CA ALA A 313 10.13 11.71 21.14
C ALA A 313 11.23 12.78 21.08
N LEU A 314 11.07 13.78 20.20
CA LEU A 314 11.96 14.94 20.13
C LEU A 314 11.92 15.77 21.43
N GLY A 315 10.72 15.96 22.00
CA GLY A 315 10.56 16.61 23.30
C GLY A 315 11.26 15.85 24.43
N PHE A 316 11.14 14.52 24.45
CA PHE A 316 11.84 13.66 25.40
C PHE A 316 13.36 13.75 25.25
N MET A 317 13.88 13.75 24.01
CA MET A 317 15.30 13.98 23.76
C MET A 317 15.77 15.34 24.28
N LEU A 318 14.98 16.39 24.10
CA LEU A 318 15.28 17.71 24.63
C LEU A 318 15.36 17.69 26.17
N VAL A 319 14.43 17.02 26.85
CA VAL A 319 14.48 16.85 28.31
C VAL A 319 15.73 16.07 28.74
N CYS A 320 16.10 15.00 28.03
CA CYS A 320 17.32 14.24 28.31
C CYS A 320 18.58 15.10 28.17
N LEU A 321 18.63 15.97 27.15
CA LEU A 321 19.75 16.90 26.93
C LEU A 321 19.81 17.95 28.05
N VAL A 322 18.69 18.58 28.40
CA VAL A 322 18.62 19.59 29.48
C VAL A 322 19.05 18.98 30.82
N ASN A 323 18.56 17.78 31.15
CA ASN A 323 18.97 17.07 32.36
C ASN A 323 20.47 16.76 32.38
N THR A 324 21.03 16.40 31.22
CA THR A 324 22.46 16.13 31.11
C THR A 324 23.29 17.39 31.30
N VAL A 325 22.85 18.53 30.75
CA VAL A 325 23.47 19.84 30.96
C VAL A 325 23.40 20.24 32.45
N ALA A 326 22.26 20.04 33.11
CA ALA A 326 22.12 20.31 34.54
C ALA A 326 23.08 19.47 35.39
N LEU A 327 23.23 18.18 35.09
CA LEU A 327 24.21 17.30 35.76
C LEU A 327 25.66 17.75 35.53
N LEU A 328 25.99 18.20 34.32
CA LEU A 328 27.30 18.77 34.00
C LEU A 328 27.57 20.06 34.79
N LEU A 329 26.58 20.95 34.88
CA LEU A 329 26.67 22.19 35.64
C LEU A 329 26.89 21.91 37.13
N VAL A 330 26.13 20.97 37.72
CA VAL A 330 26.33 20.56 39.12
C VAL A 330 27.73 19.97 39.34
N LYS A 331 28.22 19.14 38.40
CA LYS A 331 29.58 18.59 38.46
C LYS A 331 30.64 19.69 38.38
N PHE A 332 30.43 20.72 37.56
CA PHE A 332 31.32 21.86 37.40
C PHE A 332 31.35 22.72 38.66
N LEU A 333 30.19 23.11 39.20
CA LEU A 333 30.06 23.91 40.41
C LEU A 333 30.70 23.22 41.64
N ARG A 334 30.54 21.89 41.77
CA ARG A 334 31.21 21.12 42.84
C ARG A 334 32.74 21.13 42.74
N ARG A 335 33.31 21.47 41.59
CA ARG A 335 34.76 21.59 41.37
C ARG A 335 35.23 23.05 41.26
N GLY A 336 34.38 24.03 41.56
CA GLY A 336 34.75 25.45 41.53
C GLY A 336 35.97 25.79 42.41
N ALA A 337 36.16 25.06 43.51
CA ALA A 337 37.33 25.21 44.39
C ALA A 337 38.65 24.67 43.78
N GLU A 338 38.60 23.77 42.79
CA GLU A 338 39.79 23.25 42.07
C GLU A 338 40.18 24.13 40.86
N LEU A 339 39.31 25.04 40.43
CA LEU A 339 39.48 25.88 39.23
C LEU A 339 39.96 27.31 39.53
N GLY A 340 39.98 27.70 40.81
CA GLY A 340 40.40 29.03 41.26
C GLY A 340 41.88 29.15 41.62
N ILE A 341 42.72 28.17 41.25
CA ILE A 341 44.17 28.13 41.51
C ILE A 341 44.91 28.20 40.17
#